data_AF-A0A6C7E557-F1
#
_entry.id   AF-A0A6C7E557-F1
#
_cell.length_a   1.000
_cell.length_b   1.000
_cell.length_c   1.000
_cell.angle_alpha   90.00
_cell.angle_beta   90.00
_cell.angle_gamma   90.00
#
_symmetry.space_group_name_H-M   'P 1'
#
loop_
_entity.id
_entity.type
_entity.pdbx_description
1 polymer ?
#
loop_
_entity_poly.entity_id
_entity_poly.type
_entity_poly.pdbx_seq_one_letter_code
_entity_poly.pdbx_strand_id
1 'polypeptide(L)'
;MATKKQPVSKWFDGTTPLEELSDTEQLAHQIALERGDLGSSIARIMDAEIGDEAILTALTSFHESLSNPGDENRDPRVAIANASA
;
A
#
# COMPACT_ATOMS: atom_id res chain seq x y z
N MET A 1 -16.75 -2.85 -20.12
CA MET A 1 -16.01 -2.72 -18.85
C MET A 1 -14.66 -2.12 -19.18
N ALA A 2 -14.46 -0.83 -18.90
CA ALA A 2 -13.17 -0.17 -19.16
C ALA A 2 -12.18 -0.67 -18.11
N THR A 3 -11.28 -1.57 -18.50
CA THR A 3 -10.08 -1.85 -17.71
C THR A 3 -9.28 -0.54 -17.71
N LYS A 4 -9.43 0.27 -16.67
CA LYS A 4 -8.46 1.34 -16.41
C LYS A 4 -7.13 0.62 -16.27
N LYS A 5 -6.22 0.82 -17.21
CA LYS A 5 -4.85 0.34 -17.11
C LYS A 5 -4.32 0.93 -15.81
N GLN A 6 -4.27 0.11 -14.75
CA GLN A 6 -3.65 0.54 -13.52
C GLN A 6 -2.22 0.98 -13.88
N PRO A 7 -1.81 2.18 -13.47
CA PRO A 7 -0.43 2.59 -13.67
C PRO A 7 0.44 1.49 -13.08
N VAL A 8 1.38 0.98 -13.89
CA VAL A 8 2.39 0.02 -13.43
C VAL A 8 2.96 0.61 -12.15
N SER A 9 2.67 -0.03 -11.02
CA SER A 9 2.91 0.55 -9.71
C SER A 9 4.43 0.66 -9.54
N LYS A 10 4.95 1.88 -9.62
CA LYS A 10 6.39 2.14 -9.79
C LYS A 10 7.18 1.87 -8.51
N TRP A 11 6.48 1.76 -7.38
CA TRP A 11 7.06 1.43 -6.08
C TRP A 11 7.79 0.07 -6.05
N PHE A 12 7.47 -0.87 -6.95
CA PHE A 12 8.14 -2.18 -7.05
C PHE A 12 9.24 -2.24 -8.11
N ASP A 13 9.30 -1.26 -9.01
CA ASP A 13 10.19 -1.29 -10.18
C ASP A 13 11.65 -0.97 -9.81
N GLY A 14 11.87 -0.24 -8.71
CA GLY A 14 13.20 0.07 -8.18
C GLY A 14 14.07 0.97 -9.08
N THR A 15 13.61 1.31 -10.28
CA THR A 15 14.30 2.22 -11.21
C THR A 15 13.79 3.65 -11.16
N THR A 16 12.60 3.87 -10.58
CA THR A 16 12.02 5.21 -10.42
C THR A 16 12.56 5.84 -9.12
N PRO A 17 13.12 7.06 -9.17
CA PRO A 17 13.51 7.80 -7.97
C PRO A 17 12.31 8.02 -7.04
N LEU A 18 12.49 7.84 -5.72
CA LEU A 18 11.45 8.08 -4.71
C LEU A 18 10.81 9.47 -4.83
N GLU A 19 11.60 10.45 -5.26
CA GLU A 19 11.19 11.85 -5.47
C GLU A 19 10.11 12.02 -6.56
N GLU A 20 10.02 11.05 -7.48
CA GLU A 20 9.04 11.04 -8.57
C GLU A 20 7.81 10.16 -8.25
N LEU A 21 7.82 9.48 -7.11
CA LEU A 21 6.72 8.64 -6.61
C LEU A 21 5.75 9.47 -5.78
N SER A 22 4.47 9.10 -5.81
CA SER A 22 3.47 9.67 -4.90
C SER A 22 3.79 9.29 -3.45
N ASP A 23 3.27 10.05 -2.48
CA ASP A 23 3.45 9.76 -1.04
C ASP A 23 3.06 8.31 -0.69
N THR A 24 2.01 7.82 -1.34
CA THR A 24 1.50 6.45 -1.22
C THR A 24 2.51 5.42 -1.75
N GLU A 25 3.11 5.66 -2.92
CA GLU A 25 4.13 4.79 -3.51
C GLU A 25 5.44 4.82 -2.72
N GLN A 26 5.84 5.97 -2.17
CA GLN A 26 7.01 6.08 -1.30
C GLN A 26 6.83 5.25 -0.03
N LEU A 27 5.65 5.33 0.61
CA LEU A 27 5.34 4.53 1.79
C LEU A 27 5.31 3.03 1.48
N ALA A 28 4.67 2.63 0.37
CA ALA A 28 4.67 1.24 -0.11
C ALA A 28 6.10 0.70 -0.32
N HIS A 29 6.97 1.49 -0.94
CA HIS A 29 8.37 1.15 -1.15
C HIS A 29 9.12 1.00 0.19
N GLN A 30 8.92 1.92 1.13
CA GLN A 30 9.55 1.88 2.44
C GLN A 30 9.17 0.61 3.21
N ILE A 31 7.87 0.28 3.30
CA ILE A 31 7.39 -0.92 4.00
C ILE A 31 7.97 -2.17 3.34
N ALA A 32 8.08 -2.21 2.02
CA ALA A 32 8.66 -3.34 1.29
C ALA A 32 10.17 -3.50 1.55
N LEU A 33 10.91 -2.41 1.74
CA LEU A 33 12.32 -2.44 2.14
C LEU A 33 12.50 -2.90 3.59
N GLU A 34 11.64 -2.42 4.49
CA GLU A 34 11.67 -2.80 5.92
C GLU A 34 11.22 -4.25 6.13
N ARG A 35 10.25 -4.72 5.34
CA ARG A 35 9.64 -6.04 5.41
C ARG A 35 9.38 -6.62 4.03
N GLY A 36 10.43 -7.27 3.49
CA GLY A 36 10.39 -7.88 2.16
C GLY A 36 9.35 -8.99 1.97
N ASP A 37 8.79 -9.54 3.05
CA ASP A 37 7.70 -10.53 3.00
C ASP A 37 6.32 -9.93 2.71
N LEU A 38 6.15 -8.62 2.88
CA LEU A 38 4.85 -7.95 2.79
C LEU A 38 4.52 -7.40 1.40
N GLY A 39 5.38 -7.61 0.39
CA GLY A 39 5.17 -7.07 -0.96
C GLY A 39 3.81 -7.44 -1.56
N SER A 40 3.33 -8.68 -1.34
CA SER A 40 2.00 -9.09 -1.81
C SER A 40 0.85 -8.38 -1.09
N SER A 41 1.02 -8.07 0.19
CA SER A 41 0.03 -7.35 0.99
C SER A 41 -0.03 -5.87 0.60
N ILE A 42 1.13 -5.24 0.42
CA ILE A 42 1.26 -3.85 -0.04
C ILE A 42 0.65 -3.69 -1.44
N ALA A 43 0.99 -4.59 -2.36
CA ALA A 43 0.43 -4.61 -3.71
C ALA A 43 -1.11 -4.66 -3.67
N ARG A 44 -1.69 -5.45 -2.76
CA ARG A 44 -3.13 -5.56 -2.61
C ARG A 44 -3.79 -4.25 -2.15
N ILE A 45 -3.14 -3.49 -1.28
CA ILE A 45 -3.63 -2.18 -0.82
C ILE A 45 -3.51 -1.15 -1.96
N MET A 46 -2.38 -1.13 -2.65
CA MET A 46 -2.14 -0.26 -3.82
C MET A 46 -3.09 -0.55 -4.99
N ASP A 47 -3.51 -1.80 -5.15
CA ASP A 47 -4.45 -2.25 -6.18
C ASP A 47 -5.92 -1.97 -5.83
N ALA A 48 -6.20 -1.54 -4.59
CA ALA A 48 -7.57 -1.33 -4.13
C ALA A 48 -8.23 -0.13 -4.83
N GLU A 49 -9.43 -0.34 -5.38
CA GLU A 49 -10.22 0.72 -6.02
C GLU A 49 -10.96 1.61 -4.99
N ILE A 50 -10.26 2.07 -3.94
CA ILE A 50 -10.81 2.85 -2.82
C ILE A 50 -10.46 4.36 -2.87
N GLY A 51 -9.62 4.77 -3.82
CA GLY A 51 -9.16 6.15 -4.01
C GLY A 51 -7.82 6.44 -3.33
N ASP A 52 -7.04 7.37 -3.86
CA ASP A 52 -5.64 7.60 -3.45
C ASP A 52 -5.48 7.95 -1.96
N GLU A 53 -6.37 8.79 -1.41
CA GLU A 53 -6.38 9.13 0.03
C GLU A 53 -6.66 7.90 0.90
N ALA A 54 -7.63 7.06 0.52
CA ALA A 54 -7.96 5.84 1.25
C ALA A 54 -6.86 4.78 1.12
N ILE A 55 -6.17 4.69 -0.02
CA ILE A 55 -4.99 3.83 -0.17
C ILE A 55 -3.88 4.29 0.78
N LEU A 56 -3.61 5.60 0.87
CA LEU A 56 -2.62 6.15 1.79
C LEU A 56 -2.98 5.84 3.26
N THR A 57 -4.24 6.01 3.64
CA THR A 57 -4.73 5.65 4.97
C THR A 57 -4.56 4.15 5.24
N ALA A 58 -4.96 3.28 4.30
CA ALA A 58 -4.81 1.83 4.44
C ALA A 58 -3.34 1.41 4.59
N LEU A 59 -2.43 1.97 3.80
CA LEU A 59 -0.99 1.68 3.92
C LEU A 59 -0.41 2.19 5.24
N THR A 60 -0.85 3.35 5.71
CA THR A 60 -0.41 3.92 6.98
C THR A 60 -0.87 3.03 8.14
N SER A 61 -2.16 2.68 8.20
CA SER A 61 -2.69 1.78 9.22
C SER A 61 -2.06 0.39 9.15
N PHE A 62 -1.84 -0.14 7.94
CA PHE A 62 -1.10 -1.39 7.75
C PHE A 62 0.32 -1.26 8.32
N HIS A 63 1.05 -0.19 8.00
CA HIS A 63 2.41 0.02 8.52
C HIS A 63 2.47 0.11 10.05
N GLU A 64 1.60 0.91 10.67
CA GLU A 64 1.52 1.06 12.13
C GLU A 64 1.19 -0.27 12.81
N SER A 65 0.28 -1.05 12.22
CA SER A 65 -0.14 -2.36 12.73
C SER A 65 1.01 -3.37 12.79
N LEU A 66 2.05 -3.23 11.95
CA LEU A 66 3.22 -4.11 11.96
C LEU A 66 4.08 -3.97 13.22
N SER A 67 3.94 -2.84 13.93
CA SER A 67 4.58 -2.61 15.22
C SER A 67 3.73 -3.09 16.39
N ASN A 68 2.46 -3.46 16.16
CA ASN A 68 1.53 -3.91 17.18
C ASN A 68 1.05 -5.36 16.94
N PRO A 69 1.69 -6.37 17.58
CA PRO A 69 1.30 -7.76 17.44
C PRO A 69 -0.10 -7.99 18.03
N GLY A 70 -1.11 -8.05 17.15
CA GLY A 70 -2.53 -8.24 17.52
C GLY A 70 -3.46 -7.29 16.78
N ASP A 71 -2.92 -6.30 16.09
CA ASP A 71 -3.69 -5.36 15.29
C ASP A 71 -4.27 -6.04 14.04
N GLU A 72 -5.56 -5.80 13.81
CA GLU A 72 -6.33 -6.35 12.70
C GLU A 72 -5.93 -5.76 11.35
N ASN A 73 -5.41 -4.52 11.34
CA ASN A 73 -4.93 -3.85 10.12
C ASN A 73 -3.63 -4.49 9.58
N ARG A 74 -3.07 -5.49 10.27
CA ARG A 74 -2.00 -6.34 9.71
C ARG A 74 -2.50 -7.18 8.53
N ASP A 75 -3.80 -7.41 8.42
CA ASP A 75 -4.38 -7.96 7.20
C ASP A 75 -4.66 -6.80 6.23
N PRO A 76 -4.07 -6.81 5.02
CA PRO A 76 -4.32 -5.76 4.03
C PRO A 76 -5.80 -5.61 3.68
N ARG A 77 -6.62 -6.67 3.78
CA ARG A 77 -8.08 -6.58 3.56
C ARG A 77 -8.79 -5.75 4.62
N VAL A 78 -8.38 -5.89 5.88
CA VAL A 78 -8.96 -5.13 6.99
C VAL A 78 -8.53 -3.68 6.89
N ALA A 79 -7.25 -3.42 6.60
CA ALA A 79 -6.76 -2.06 6.36
C ALA A 79 -7.52 -1.35 5.23
N ILE A 80 -7.75 -2.04 4.10
CA ILE A 80 -8.56 -1.53 2.97
C ILE A 80 -10.00 -1.24 3.41
N ALA A 81 -10.62 -2.16 4.15
CA ALA A 81 -12.01 -2.00 4.61
C ALA A 81 -12.15 -0.82 5.57
N ASN A 82 -11.22 -0.68 6.53
CA ASN A 82 -11.23 0.40 7.50
C ASN A 82 -10.94 1.77 6.86
N ALA A 83 -10.10 1.82 5.83
CA ALA A 83 -9.79 3.06 5.12
C ALA A 83 -10.86 3.49 4.11
N SER A 84 -11.74 2.58 3.70
CA SER A 84 -12.85 2.85 2.78
C SER A 84 -14.21 3.01 3.47
N ALA A 85 -14.25 2.87 4.79
CA ALA A 85 -15.44 3.04 5.63
C ALA A 85 -15.71 4.52 5.94
#